data_AF-A0A6P0VU20-F1
#
_entry.id   AF-A0A6P0VU20-F1
#
_cell.length_a   1.000
_cell.length_b   1.000
_cell.length_c   1.000
_cell.angle_alpha   90.00
_cell.angle_beta   90.00
_cell.angle_gamma   90.00
#
_symmetry.space_group_name_H-M   'P 1'
#
loop_
_entity.id
_entity.type
_entity.pdbx_description
1 polymer ?
#
loop_
_entity_poly.entity_id
_entity_poly.type
_entity_poly.pdbx_seq_one_letter_code
_entity_poly.pdbx_strand_id
1 'polypeptide(L)'
;MNQQNLSQSVRYFETWRSQLYQVLGSRRSSVMELLDSISSNCQASSVAELSLNPLFRRDYNSLYKAIQDFLPPPNHPDYEQAFDGLFDLVSATVPPPELRQFYLFGVDVTPYPRPYSATLSDKTYIYQPNVIKGNKPINIGHAYSVVAALPERGKTGNVPWTIPLSGQRVSSGDKDINVAQKQLKTILNHSSAPWKDKLAVVVADSLYSQRSFLGEQVLSEHLVTISRVRSNRVFYRQFIPSAEKAKSVGHPRWYGDKFDLKDETTWSEPDEVIYSNFTTKRGRELHLKISGWNQLLMKGTKNYNMHKYPFRLLQVVVSDDHGKTIWKPMWLLVIGSRRHELTLNECHQAYGQRYNLEHLFRFGKQKLLMRAYSTPEIHHEENWFQLTLLSYVNLWKARKLATVLPRPWEYYLSPTEVEKITPSLVQRDFYRIISQLGTPAKSPKRRGFSPGRIKGEKKVPRTRHQVIKKQQKCKNKKIKVP
;
A
#
# COMPACT_ATOMS: atom_id res chain seq x y z
N MET A 1 19.54 25.01 -5.25
CA MET A 1 19.08 24.23 -6.42
C MET A 1 19.27 25.12 -7.66
N ASN A 2 20.05 24.71 -8.66
CA ASN A 2 20.31 25.56 -9.85
C ASN A 2 19.01 25.94 -10.57
N GLN A 3 18.90 27.18 -11.05
CA GLN A 3 17.68 27.70 -11.71
C GLN A 3 17.20 26.81 -12.87
N GLN A 4 18.11 26.23 -13.65
CA GLN A 4 17.79 25.28 -14.73
C GLN A 4 17.07 24.01 -14.21
N ASN A 5 17.48 23.47 -13.06
CA ASN A 5 16.85 22.29 -12.46
C ASN A 5 15.43 22.57 -11.93
N LEU A 6 15.18 23.82 -11.49
CA LEU A 6 13.86 24.24 -11.05
C LEU A 6 12.91 24.40 -12.25
N SER A 7 13.32 25.09 -13.31
CA SER A 7 12.53 25.25 -14.54
C SER A 7 12.14 23.91 -15.16
N GLN A 8 13.06 22.95 -15.18
CA GLN A 8 12.78 21.60 -15.65
C GLN A 8 11.76 20.87 -14.76
N SER A 9 11.90 21.00 -13.44
CA SER A 9 10.96 20.41 -12.47
C SER A 9 9.55 21.01 -12.60
N VAL A 10 9.45 22.32 -12.86
CA VAL A 10 8.18 23.01 -13.11
C VAL A 10 7.51 22.43 -14.34
N ARG A 11 8.21 22.38 -15.48
CA ARG A 11 7.68 21.82 -16.73
C ARG A 11 7.20 20.37 -16.58
N TYR A 12 7.96 19.54 -15.86
CA TYR A 12 7.55 18.16 -15.59
C TYR A 12 6.29 18.06 -14.73
N PHE A 13 6.11 18.96 -13.77
CA PHE A 13 4.92 18.98 -12.93
C PHE A 13 3.69 19.47 -13.70
N GLU A 14 3.83 20.54 -14.48
CA GLU A 14 2.74 21.08 -15.33
C GLU A 14 2.29 20.08 -16.39
N THR A 15 3.24 19.40 -17.04
CA THR A 15 2.94 18.36 -18.03
C THR A 15 2.18 17.21 -17.37
N TRP A 16 2.65 16.74 -16.21
CA TRP A 16 1.96 15.68 -15.47
C TRP A 16 0.55 16.11 -15.03
N ARG A 17 0.37 17.34 -14.56
CA ARG A 17 -0.95 17.88 -14.18
C ARG A 17 -1.88 18.03 -15.38
N SER A 18 -1.34 18.41 -16.54
CA SER A 18 -2.11 18.51 -17.79
C SER A 18 -2.58 17.13 -18.23
N GLN A 19 -1.70 16.11 -18.18
CA GLN A 19 -2.05 14.72 -18.44
C GLN A 19 -3.10 14.19 -17.45
N LEU A 20 -2.92 14.48 -16.16
CA LEU A 20 -3.93 14.16 -15.13
C LEU A 20 -5.29 14.72 -15.51
N TYR A 21 -5.34 16.00 -15.84
CA TYR A 21 -6.58 16.66 -16.22
C TYR A 21 -7.24 16.06 -17.47
N GLN A 22 -6.49 15.50 -18.41
CA GLN A 22 -7.04 14.81 -19.59
C GLN A 22 -7.61 13.43 -19.27
N VAL A 23 -6.96 12.70 -18.37
CA VAL A 23 -7.40 11.37 -17.92
C VAL A 23 -8.65 11.45 -17.05
N LEU A 24 -8.83 12.54 -16.30
CA LEU A 24 -10.04 12.76 -15.51
C LEU A 24 -11.29 12.83 -16.41
N GLY A 25 -12.29 12.04 -16.05
CA GLY A 25 -13.54 11.93 -16.80
C GLY A 25 -14.47 13.14 -16.63
N SER A 26 -15.71 12.87 -16.24
CA SER A 26 -16.69 13.94 -16.04
C SER A 26 -16.29 14.83 -14.85
N ARG A 27 -16.68 16.11 -14.88
CA ARG A 27 -16.35 17.11 -13.84
C ARG A 27 -14.85 17.26 -13.53
N ARG A 28 -13.96 16.92 -14.47
CA ARG A 28 -12.49 17.03 -14.34
C ARG A 28 -11.99 18.32 -13.68
N SER A 29 -12.58 19.49 -13.96
CA SER A 29 -12.18 20.75 -13.31
C SER A 29 -12.47 20.76 -11.81
N SER A 30 -13.63 20.23 -11.39
CA SER A 30 -13.99 20.13 -9.98
C SER A 30 -13.14 19.08 -9.27
N VAL A 31 -12.84 17.96 -9.93
CA VAL A 31 -11.94 16.93 -9.40
C VAL A 31 -10.52 17.48 -9.25
N MET A 32 -10.01 18.19 -10.24
CA MET A 32 -8.67 18.77 -10.20
C MET A 32 -8.53 19.78 -9.05
N GLU A 33 -9.50 20.69 -8.90
CA GLU A 33 -9.52 21.63 -7.78
C GLU A 33 -9.70 20.94 -6.43
N LEU A 34 -10.47 19.84 -6.38
CA LEU A 34 -10.59 19.03 -5.16
C LEU A 34 -9.26 18.38 -4.78
N LEU A 35 -8.53 17.84 -5.76
CA LEU A 35 -7.18 17.31 -5.54
C LEU A 35 -6.25 18.41 -5.02
N ASP A 36 -6.32 19.62 -5.58
CA ASP A 36 -5.53 20.76 -5.13
C ASP A 36 -5.88 21.19 -3.69
N SER A 37 -7.17 21.18 -3.35
CA SER A 37 -7.65 21.47 -2.00
C SER A 37 -7.18 20.44 -0.97
N ILE A 38 -7.28 19.14 -1.29
CA ILE A 38 -6.77 18.06 -0.43
C ILE A 38 -5.24 18.16 -0.29
N SER A 39 -4.52 18.37 -1.40
CA SER A 39 -3.06 18.48 -1.44
C SER A 39 -2.52 19.75 -0.79
N SER A 40 -3.33 20.78 -0.56
CA SER A 40 -2.95 21.99 0.21
C SER A 40 -3.59 22.05 1.60
N ASN A 41 -4.34 21.02 1.99
CA ASN A 41 -5.11 21.07 3.24
C ASN A 41 -4.20 21.17 4.48
N CYS A 42 -4.34 22.28 5.21
CA CYS A 42 -3.67 22.48 6.49
C CYS A 42 -4.63 22.64 7.68
N GLN A 43 -5.94 22.79 7.41
CA GLN A 43 -6.91 23.23 8.42
C GLN A 43 -8.23 22.44 8.40
N ALA A 44 -8.69 21.99 7.23
CA ALA A 44 -9.97 21.31 7.11
C ALA A 44 -9.97 20.01 7.92
N SER A 45 -11.00 19.86 8.73
CA SER A 45 -11.30 18.71 9.59
C SER A 45 -12.40 17.83 9.01
N SER A 46 -13.21 18.37 8.09
CA SER A 46 -14.27 17.68 7.37
C SER A 46 -14.11 17.80 5.85
N VAL A 47 -14.74 16.87 5.12
CA VAL A 47 -14.72 16.88 3.65
C VAL A 47 -15.41 18.12 3.07
N ALA A 48 -16.43 18.65 3.75
CA ALA A 48 -17.11 19.86 3.32
C ALA A 48 -16.21 21.09 3.44
N GLU A 49 -15.42 21.20 4.52
CA GLU A 49 -14.49 22.33 4.73
C GLU A 49 -13.45 22.48 3.63
N LEU A 50 -13.14 21.42 2.88
CA LEU A 50 -12.26 21.51 1.70
C LEU A 50 -12.81 22.43 0.61
N SER A 51 -14.12 22.69 0.57
CA SER A 51 -14.69 23.68 -0.35
C SER A 51 -14.40 25.13 0.05
N LEU A 52 -13.90 25.36 1.26
CA LEU A 52 -13.48 26.70 1.72
C LEU A 52 -12.02 27.00 1.38
N ASN A 53 -11.27 26.01 0.89
CA ASN A 53 -9.90 26.19 0.44
C ASN A 53 -9.88 27.12 -0.79
N PRO A 54 -9.03 28.16 -0.85
CA PRO A 54 -9.02 29.09 -1.97
C PRO A 54 -8.67 28.45 -3.32
N LEU A 55 -8.02 27.28 -3.34
CA LEU A 55 -7.77 26.53 -4.58
C LEU A 55 -9.03 25.81 -5.11
N PHE A 56 -10.10 25.73 -4.31
CA PHE A 56 -11.38 25.19 -4.71
C PHE A 56 -12.35 26.33 -5.03
N ARG A 57 -12.48 26.67 -6.31
CA ARG A 57 -13.21 27.88 -6.77
C ARG A 57 -14.71 27.64 -6.95
N ARG A 58 -15.21 26.48 -6.51
CA ARG A 58 -16.60 26.00 -6.68
C ARG A 58 -17.29 25.86 -5.33
N ASP A 59 -18.59 25.60 -5.36
CA ASP A 59 -19.37 25.35 -4.14
C ASP A 59 -19.21 23.92 -3.60
N TYR A 60 -19.60 23.71 -2.34
CA TYR A 60 -19.55 22.39 -1.70
C TYR A 60 -20.41 21.32 -2.43
N ASN A 61 -21.44 21.73 -3.17
CA ASN A 61 -22.22 20.79 -3.99
C ASN A 61 -21.36 20.20 -5.12
N SER A 62 -20.53 21.03 -5.75
CA SER A 62 -19.60 20.59 -6.79
C SER A 62 -18.54 19.65 -6.24
N LEU A 63 -18.15 19.82 -4.96
CA LEU A 63 -17.23 18.92 -4.27
C LEU A 63 -17.82 17.50 -4.19
N TYR A 64 -19.04 17.35 -3.68
CA TYR A 64 -19.66 16.03 -3.57
C TYR A 64 -19.91 15.38 -4.92
N LYS A 65 -20.29 16.17 -5.93
CA LYS A 65 -20.45 15.70 -7.31
C LYS A 65 -19.10 15.27 -7.92
N ALA A 66 -18.01 15.96 -7.61
CA ALA A 66 -16.68 15.56 -8.05
C ALA A 66 -16.25 14.22 -7.43
N ILE A 67 -16.58 13.98 -6.15
CA ILE A 67 -16.32 12.68 -5.50
C ILE A 67 -17.15 11.58 -6.16
N GLN A 68 -18.46 11.82 -6.36
CA GLN A 68 -19.35 10.85 -6.99
C GLN A 68 -18.87 10.45 -8.39
N ASP A 69 -18.45 11.42 -9.19
CA ASP A 69 -18.16 11.22 -10.61
C ASP A 69 -16.66 10.99 -10.92
N PHE A 70 -15.80 10.85 -9.89
CA PHE A 70 -14.34 10.74 -10.06
C PHE A 70 -13.94 9.50 -10.89
N LEU A 71 -14.27 8.31 -10.39
CA LEU A 71 -14.21 7.07 -11.15
C LEU A 71 -15.63 6.53 -11.29
N PRO A 72 -15.97 5.90 -12.43
CA PRO A 72 -17.22 5.17 -12.54
C PRO A 72 -17.16 3.91 -11.65
N PRO A 73 -18.30 3.28 -11.32
CA PRO A 73 -18.29 2.05 -10.55
C PRO A 73 -17.65 0.90 -11.34
N PRO A 74 -17.07 -0.14 -10.70
CA PRO A 74 -16.35 -1.22 -11.38
C PRO A 74 -17.11 -1.97 -12.48
N ASN A 75 -18.44 -1.99 -12.43
CA ASN A 75 -19.29 -2.65 -13.42
C ASN A 75 -19.67 -1.75 -14.61
N HIS A 76 -19.19 -0.50 -14.62
CA HIS A 76 -19.45 0.45 -15.70
C HIS A 76 -18.52 0.18 -16.89
N PRO A 77 -18.99 0.26 -18.15
CA PRO A 77 -18.17 0.03 -19.34
C PRO A 77 -16.87 0.86 -19.37
N ASP A 78 -16.96 2.13 -18.96
CA ASP A 78 -15.81 3.05 -18.96
C ASP A 78 -14.84 2.86 -17.77
N TYR A 79 -15.09 1.92 -16.85
CA TYR A 79 -14.24 1.76 -15.67
C TYR A 79 -12.81 1.36 -16.00
N GLU A 80 -12.64 0.37 -16.86
CA GLU A 80 -11.31 -0.11 -17.24
C GLU A 80 -10.50 1.01 -17.88
N GLN A 81 -11.08 1.73 -18.86
CA GLN A 81 -10.41 2.87 -19.50
C GLN A 81 -10.03 3.97 -18.50
N ALA A 82 -10.93 4.32 -17.57
CA ALA A 82 -10.67 5.36 -16.57
C ALA A 82 -9.60 4.92 -15.56
N PHE A 83 -9.63 3.66 -15.14
CA PHE A 83 -8.63 3.07 -14.26
C PHE A 83 -7.27 3.00 -14.95
N ASP A 84 -7.20 2.47 -16.16
CA ASP A 84 -5.96 2.30 -16.93
C ASP A 84 -5.30 3.66 -17.22
N GLY A 85 -6.08 4.67 -17.64
CA GLY A 85 -5.53 6.01 -17.86
C GLY A 85 -4.92 6.63 -16.60
N LEU A 86 -5.56 6.44 -15.43
CA LEU A 86 -5.00 6.91 -14.16
C LEU A 86 -3.79 6.09 -13.75
N PHE A 87 -3.85 4.77 -13.93
CA PHE A 87 -2.78 3.86 -13.59
C PHE A 87 -1.53 4.13 -14.44
N ASP A 88 -1.67 4.34 -15.74
CA ASP A 88 -0.61 4.74 -16.67
C ASP A 88 0.09 6.00 -16.18
N LEU A 89 -0.70 7.00 -15.85
CA LEU A 89 -0.17 8.28 -15.37
C LEU A 89 0.56 8.14 -14.04
N VAL A 90 0.01 7.39 -13.08
CA VAL A 90 0.61 7.22 -11.75
C VAL A 90 1.83 6.31 -11.82
N SER A 91 1.77 5.20 -12.56
CA SER A 91 2.88 4.26 -12.72
C SER A 91 4.08 4.93 -13.40
N ALA A 92 3.86 5.81 -14.38
CA ALA A 92 4.92 6.62 -14.99
C ALA A 92 5.61 7.60 -14.02
N THR A 93 5.03 7.85 -12.84
CA THR A 93 5.68 8.66 -11.78
C THR A 93 6.66 7.88 -10.92
N VAL A 94 6.68 6.55 -11.04
CA VAL A 94 7.58 5.66 -10.31
C VAL A 94 8.97 5.79 -10.92
N PRO A 95 9.98 6.30 -10.17
CA PRO A 95 11.33 6.40 -10.69
C PRO A 95 11.90 5.00 -10.94
N PRO A 96 12.68 4.80 -12.01
CA PRO A 96 13.43 3.56 -12.17
C PRO A 96 14.40 3.39 -11.00
N PRO A 97 14.62 2.16 -10.52
CA PRO A 97 15.65 1.90 -9.51
C PRO A 97 17.04 2.13 -10.11
N GLU A 98 17.96 2.70 -9.32
CA GLU A 98 19.35 2.97 -9.74
C GLU A 98 20.38 2.20 -8.93
N LEU A 99 20.11 1.96 -7.64
CA LEU A 99 21.02 1.26 -6.73
C LEU A 99 20.72 -0.24 -6.63
N ARG A 100 19.46 -0.64 -6.84
CA ARG A 100 19.04 -2.05 -6.83
C ARG A 100 18.50 -2.47 -8.20
N GLN A 101 18.50 -3.77 -8.47
CA GLN A 101 18.10 -4.32 -9.78
C GLN A 101 16.57 -4.51 -9.96
N PHE A 102 15.77 -4.03 -9.01
CA PHE A 102 14.33 -4.33 -8.97
C PHE A 102 13.44 -3.16 -8.55
N TYR A 103 12.21 -3.18 -9.05
CA TYR A 103 11.13 -2.34 -8.54
C TYR A 103 10.58 -2.96 -7.25
N LEU A 104 10.38 -2.16 -6.21
CA LEU A 104 9.83 -2.63 -4.94
C LEU A 104 8.40 -2.15 -4.77
N PHE A 105 7.52 -3.05 -4.38
CA PHE A 105 6.12 -2.79 -4.07
C PHE A 105 5.81 -3.27 -2.66
N GLY A 106 4.95 -2.54 -1.97
CA GLY A 106 4.36 -2.97 -0.72
C GLY A 106 2.88 -3.22 -0.86
N VAL A 107 2.35 -4.22 -0.15
CA VAL A 107 0.92 -4.42 0.02
C VAL A 107 0.55 -4.48 1.49
N ASP A 108 -0.48 -3.73 1.87
CA ASP A 108 -1.00 -3.71 3.23
C ASP A 108 -2.48 -3.30 3.26
N VAL A 109 -3.18 -3.67 4.33
CA VAL A 109 -4.59 -3.35 4.55
C VAL A 109 -4.76 -2.33 5.66
N THR A 110 -5.53 -1.29 5.38
CA THR A 110 -5.82 -0.23 6.35
C THR A 110 -7.30 -0.22 6.73
N PRO A 111 -7.64 -0.14 8.03
CA PRO A 111 -9.03 -0.06 8.47
C PRO A 111 -9.65 1.31 8.20
N TYR A 112 -10.92 1.31 7.81
CA TYR A 112 -11.79 2.47 7.63
C TYR A 112 -13.01 2.35 8.56
N PRO A 113 -12.90 2.81 9.83
CA PRO A 113 -13.97 2.69 10.81
C PRO A 113 -15.20 3.53 10.44
N ARG A 114 -16.39 2.92 10.53
CA ARG A 114 -17.71 3.53 10.31
C ARG A 114 -18.74 3.03 11.36
N PRO A 115 -18.42 3.08 12.67
CA PRO A 115 -19.25 2.42 13.70
C PRO A 115 -20.67 2.97 13.79
N TYR A 116 -20.86 4.27 13.53
CA TYR A 116 -22.16 4.94 13.65
C TYR A 116 -22.91 5.10 12.32
N SER A 117 -22.42 4.51 11.23
CA SER A 117 -23.01 4.66 9.89
C SER A 117 -24.06 3.59 9.63
N ALA A 118 -25.22 3.67 10.28
CA ALA A 118 -26.28 2.67 10.22
C ALA A 118 -26.79 2.39 8.79
N THR A 119 -26.73 3.38 7.89
CA THR A 119 -27.23 3.28 6.50
C THR A 119 -26.15 2.97 5.47
N LEU A 120 -24.90 2.75 5.89
CA LEU A 120 -23.84 2.25 5.01
C LEU A 120 -23.91 0.72 4.94
N SER A 121 -24.06 0.16 3.75
CA SER A 121 -24.08 -1.29 3.53
C SER A 121 -22.68 -1.91 3.66
N ASP A 122 -22.61 -3.24 3.68
CA ASP A 122 -21.37 -4.04 3.60
C ASP A 122 -20.32 -3.82 4.73
N LYS A 123 -20.73 -3.20 5.85
CA LYS A 123 -19.87 -3.04 7.03
C LYS A 123 -19.54 -4.39 7.66
N THR A 124 -18.29 -4.59 8.02
CA THR A 124 -17.80 -5.80 8.72
C THR A 124 -17.06 -5.43 10.01
N TYR A 125 -16.68 -6.45 10.78
CA TYR A 125 -15.74 -6.29 11.89
C TYR A 125 -14.32 -6.17 11.35
N ILE A 126 -13.64 -5.09 11.70
CA ILE A 126 -12.29 -4.77 11.23
C ILE A 126 -11.31 -4.71 12.41
N TYR A 127 -10.05 -5.07 12.16
CA TYR A 127 -9.00 -4.94 13.16
C TYR A 127 -8.62 -3.47 13.32
N GLN A 128 -8.64 -2.96 14.56
CA GLN A 128 -8.13 -1.65 14.88
C GLN A 128 -7.36 -1.73 16.21
N PRO A 129 -6.04 -1.48 16.21
CA PRO A 129 -5.25 -1.45 17.43
C PRO A 129 -5.86 -0.47 18.45
N ASN A 130 -5.99 -0.91 19.70
CA ASN A 130 -6.40 -0.06 20.82
C ASN A 130 -5.22 0.09 21.78
N VAL A 131 -5.02 1.29 22.29
CA VAL A 131 -3.96 1.61 23.27
C VAL A 131 -4.33 1.09 24.66
N ILE A 132 -5.64 0.97 24.94
CA ILE A 132 -6.16 0.51 26.23
C ILE A 132 -6.03 -1.02 26.31
N LYS A 133 -5.18 -1.48 27.23
CA LYS A 133 -4.96 -2.91 27.52
C LYS A 133 -6.28 -3.58 27.92
N GLY A 134 -6.57 -4.75 27.36
CA GLY A 134 -7.78 -5.55 27.64
C GLY A 134 -8.92 -5.34 26.63
N ASN A 135 -8.98 -4.19 25.95
CA ASN A 135 -9.96 -3.99 24.90
C ASN A 135 -9.62 -4.83 23.67
N LYS A 136 -10.62 -5.54 23.13
CA LYS A 136 -10.45 -6.26 21.86
C LYS A 136 -10.15 -5.24 20.76
N PRO A 137 -9.11 -5.45 19.94
CA PRO A 137 -8.71 -4.52 18.87
C PRO A 137 -9.65 -4.65 17.66
N ILE A 138 -10.93 -4.35 17.86
CA ILE A 138 -12.01 -4.55 16.89
C ILE A 138 -12.80 -3.25 16.74
N ASN A 139 -13.15 -2.90 15.51
CA ASN A 139 -14.12 -1.85 15.19
C ASN A 139 -15.08 -2.34 14.10
N ILE A 140 -16.02 -1.49 13.69
CA ILE A 140 -16.98 -1.74 12.62
C ILE A 140 -16.72 -0.78 11.48
N GLY A 141 -16.68 -1.28 10.25
CA GLY A 141 -16.52 -0.45 9.06
C GLY A 141 -16.06 -1.25 7.85
N HIS A 142 -15.26 -0.61 7.00
CA HIS A 142 -14.62 -1.24 5.85
C HIS A 142 -13.11 -1.36 6.07
N ALA A 143 -12.45 -2.09 5.18
CA ALA A 143 -11.01 -2.15 5.09
C ALA A 143 -10.60 -1.92 3.63
N TYR A 144 -9.44 -1.32 3.42
CA TYR A 144 -8.91 -1.04 2.09
C TYR A 144 -7.54 -1.67 1.93
N SER A 145 -7.37 -2.47 0.87
CA SER A 145 -6.10 -3.03 0.44
C SER A 145 -5.39 -2.02 -0.46
N VAL A 146 -4.16 -1.65 -0.10
CA VAL A 146 -3.36 -0.68 -0.85
C VAL A 146 -2.08 -1.32 -1.35
N VAL A 147 -1.83 -1.17 -2.64
CA VAL A 147 -0.56 -1.50 -3.28
C VAL A 147 0.15 -0.19 -3.64
N ALA A 148 1.40 -0.06 -3.25
CA ALA A 148 2.21 1.13 -3.54
C ALA A 148 3.62 0.74 -4.00
N ALA A 149 4.17 1.49 -4.94
CA ALA A 149 5.59 1.43 -5.24
C ALA A 149 6.40 2.13 -4.13
N LEU A 150 7.54 1.54 -3.80
CA LEU A 150 8.46 1.97 -2.75
C LEU A 150 9.77 2.43 -3.41
N PRO A 151 9.91 3.73 -3.74
CA PRO A 151 11.12 4.23 -4.39
C PRO A 151 12.34 4.11 -3.47
N GLU A 152 13.54 4.11 -4.07
CA GLU A 152 14.78 4.04 -3.32
C GLU A 152 14.94 5.21 -2.36
N ARG A 153 15.36 4.92 -1.12
CA ARG A 153 15.47 5.94 -0.07
C ARG A 153 16.51 7.03 -0.38
N GLY A 154 17.53 6.74 -1.17
CA GLY A 154 18.49 7.73 -1.66
C GLY A 154 17.82 8.86 -2.45
N LYS A 155 16.87 8.51 -3.33
CA LYS A 155 16.08 9.47 -4.14
C LYS A 155 15.17 10.37 -3.31
N THR A 156 14.93 10.02 -2.06
CA THR A 156 14.00 10.71 -1.16
C THR A 156 14.69 11.35 0.03
N GLY A 157 16.02 11.40 0.07
CA GLY A 157 16.76 11.92 1.23
C GLY A 157 16.46 11.12 2.50
N ASN A 158 16.21 9.82 2.37
CA ASN A 158 15.76 8.91 3.44
C ASN A 158 14.38 9.26 4.06
N VAL A 159 13.55 10.03 3.37
CA VAL A 159 12.15 10.25 3.74
C VAL A 159 11.29 9.07 3.25
N PRO A 160 10.37 8.52 4.06
CA PRO A 160 9.55 7.37 3.71
C PRO A 160 8.40 7.74 2.74
N TRP A 161 8.75 8.20 1.54
CA TRP A 161 7.79 8.35 0.46
C TRP A 161 7.35 6.99 -0.09
N THR A 162 6.14 6.98 -0.64
CA THR A 162 5.52 5.86 -1.35
C THR A 162 4.78 6.43 -2.54
N ILE A 163 4.43 5.59 -3.51
CA ILE A 163 3.61 6.01 -4.66
C ILE A 163 2.45 5.02 -4.73
N PRO A 164 1.28 5.35 -4.14
CA PRO A 164 0.14 4.45 -4.14
C PRO A 164 -0.36 4.24 -5.58
N LEU A 165 -0.46 2.98 -5.99
CA LEU A 165 -0.87 2.56 -7.34
C LEU A 165 -2.32 2.10 -7.38
N SER A 166 -2.82 1.53 -6.27
CA SER A 166 -4.20 1.04 -6.17
C SER A 166 -4.66 1.01 -4.72
N GLY A 167 -5.91 1.42 -4.47
CA GLY A 167 -6.59 1.29 -3.17
C GLY A 167 -8.00 0.71 -3.31
N GLN A 168 -8.16 -0.59 -3.11
CA GLN A 168 -9.44 -1.28 -3.30
C GLN A 168 -10.08 -1.66 -1.96
N ARG A 169 -11.40 -1.50 -1.87
CA ARG A 169 -12.17 -1.91 -0.70
C ARG A 169 -12.21 -3.44 -0.61
N VAL A 170 -12.04 -3.97 0.59
CA VAL A 170 -12.24 -5.39 0.87
C VAL A 170 -13.71 -5.61 1.21
N SER A 171 -14.45 -6.21 0.29
CA SER A 171 -15.87 -6.53 0.49
C SER A 171 -16.08 -7.56 1.62
N SER A 172 -17.30 -7.68 2.13
CA SER A 172 -17.60 -8.72 3.12
C SER A 172 -17.48 -10.15 2.56
N GLY A 173 -17.71 -10.32 1.26
CA GLY A 173 -17.56 -11.60 0.56
C GLY A 173 -16.12 -11.98 0.24
N ASP A 174 -15.21 -11.00 0.24
CA ASP A 174 -13.81 -11.20 -0.10
C ASP A 174 -12.91 -11.37 1.12
N LYS A 175 -11.71 -11.89 0.85
CA LYS A 175 -10.58 -11.85 1.77
C LYS A 175 -9.58 -10.81 1.31
N ASP A 176 -8.96 -10.14 2.26
CA ASP A 176 -7.86 -9.20 2.11
C ASP A 176 -6.82 -9.70 1.09
N ILE A 177 -6.42 -10.98 1.25
CA ILE A 177 -5.46 -11.67 0.40
C ILE A 177 -5.93 -11.76 -1.06
N ASN A 178 -7.21 -12.05 -1.29
CA ASN A 178 -7.74 -12.20 -2.66
C ASN A 178 -7.77 -10.85 -3.38
N VAL A 179 -8.13 -9.77 -2.68
CA VAL A 179 -8.11 -8.41 -3.22
C VAL A 179 -6.69 -8.02 -3.58
N ALA A 180 -5.73 -8.21 -2.66
CA ALA A 180 -4.32 -7.97 -2.91
C ALA A 180 -3.76 -8.76 -4.11
N GLN A 181 -4.12 -10.04 -4.27
CA GLN A 181 -3.72 -10.84 -5.43
C GLN A 181 -4.23 -10.26 -6.74
N LYS A 182 -5.52 -9.89 -6.80
CA LYS A 182 -6.10 -9.26 -7.98
C LYS A 182 -5.40 -7.94 -8.31
N GLN A 183 -5.18 -7.09 -7.31
CA GLN A 183 -4.45 -5.83 -7.47
C GLN A 183 -3.04 -6.07 -8.02
N LEU A 184 -2.26 -6.97 -7.41
CA LEU A 184 -0.90 -7.26 -7.86
C LEU A 184 -0.89 -7.81 -9.29
N LYS A 185 -1.80 -8.72 -9.63
CA LYS A 185 -1.92 -9.24 -11.00
C LYS A 185 -2.18 -8.14 -12.02
N THR A 186 -3.11 -7.23 -11.72
CA THR A 186 -3.41 -6.09 -12.61
C THR A 186 -2.20 -5.16 -12.73
N ILE A 187 -1.57 -4.80 -11.61
CA ILE A 187 -0.47 -3.83 -11.56
C ILE A 187 0.80 -4.36 -12.23
N LEU A 188 1.14 -5.63 -12.00
CA LEU A 188 2.38 -6.23 -12.48
C LEU A 188 2.31 -6.61 -13.96
N ASN A 189 1.11 -6.94 -14.47
CA ASN A 189 0.92 -7.33 -15.87
C ASN A 189 0.42 -6.18 -16.77
N HIS A 190 0.28 -4.97 -16.24
CA HIS A 190 -0.19 -3.82 -17.02
C HIS A 190 0.80 -3.50 -18.14
N SER A 191 0.29 -3.26 -19.36
CA SER A 191 1.10 -3.16 -20.58
C SER A 191 2.07 -1.97 -20.61
N SER A 192 1.66 -0.85 -20.01
CA SER A 192 2.41 0.41 -19.91
C SER A 192 3.34 0.48 -18.69
N ALA A 193 3.32 -0.52 -17.81
CA ALA A 193 4.02 -0.45 -16.54
C ALA A 193 5.55 -0.33 -16.74
N PRO A 194 6.24 0.60 -16.06
CA PRO A 194 7.70 0.74 -16.19
C PRO A 194 8.53 -0.48 -15.80
N TRP A 195 7.93 -1.39 -15.03
CA TRP A 195 8.50 -2.64 -14.53
C TRP A 195 8.12 -3.87 -15.36
N LYS A 196 7.40 -3.70 -16.47
CA LYS A 196 7.09 -4.80 -17.38
C LYS A 196 8.40 -5.49 -17.80
N ASP A 197 8.41 -6.81 -17.74
CA ASP A 197 9.55 -7.69 -18.06
C ASP A 197 10.81 -7.47 -17.19
N LYS A 198 10.70 -6.67 -16.11
CA LYS A 198 11.78 -6.39 -15.16
C LYS A 198 11.49 -7.05 -13.81
N LEU A 199 12.54 -7.25 -13.02
CA LEU A 199 12.39 -7.82 -11.68
C LEU A 199 11.54 -6.89 -10.80
N ALA A 200 10.45 -7.44 -10.30
CA ALA A 200 9.59 -6.83 -9.29
C ALA A 200 9.71 -7.60 -7.98
N VAL A 201 9.76 -6.87 -6.87
CA VAL A 201 9.77 -7.42 -5.52
C VAL A 201 8.54 -6.91 -4.79
N VAL A 202 7.75 -7.81 -4.21
CA VAL A 202 6.60 -7.47 -3.36
C VAL A 202 6.92 -7.79 -1.91
N VAL A 203 6.83 -6.80 -1.03
CA VAL A 203 6.95 -6.97 0.42
C VAL A 203 5.59 -6.93 1.09
N ALA A 204 5.32 -7.93 1.92
CA ALA A 204 4.02 -8.11 2.56
C ALA A 204 4.18 -8.60 4.01
N ASP A 205 3.18 -8.31 4.85
CA ASP A 205 3.20 -8.71 6.25
C ASP A 205 3.00 -10.22 6.45
N SER A 206 2.85 -10.66 7.71
CA SER A 206 2.70 -12.08 8.01
C SER A 206 1.38 -12.71 7.57
N LEU A 207 0.33 -11.93 7.31
CA LEU A 207 -0.93 -12.43 6.78
C LEU A 207 -0.74 -13.02 5.39
N TYR A 208 0.20 -12.47 4.62
CA TYR A 208 0.52 -12.85 3.25
C TYR A 208 1.49 -14.04 3.13
N SER A 209 2.01 -14.57 4.24
CA SER A 209 2.79 -15.83 4.27
C SER A 209 1.95 -17.10 4.06
N GLN A 210 0.75 -16.96 3.50
CA GLN A 210 -0.19 -18.06 3.28
C GLN A 210 0.01 -18.67 1.89
N ARG A 211 -0.19 -19.99 1.82
CA ARG A 211 0.03 -20.79 0.60
C ARG A 211 -0.76 -20.27 -0.61
N SER A 212 -1.99 -19.79 -0.40
CA SER A 212 -2.80 -19.24 -1.49
C SER A 212 -2.19 -17.96 -2.05
N PHE A 213 -1.73 -17.05 -1.19
CA PHE A 213 -1.08 -15.81 -1.61
C PHE A 213 0.20 -16.10 -2.38
N LEU A 214 1.14 -16.80 -1.73
CA LEU A 214 2.44 -17.12 -2.30
C LEU A 214 2.31 -17.96 -3.57
N GLY A 215 1.41 -18.94 -3.56
CA GLY A 215 1.15 -19.83 -4.70
C GLY A 215 0.67 -19.10 -5.95
N GLU A 216 -0.07 -18.00 -5.82
CA GLU A 216 -0.44 -17.16 -6.96
C GLU A 216 0.74 -16.30 -7.44
N GLN A 217 1.53 -15.74 -6.52
CA GLN A 217 2.63 -14.85 -6.89
C GLN A 217 3.77 -15.59 -7.60
N VAL A 218 4.05 -16.84 -7.24
CA VAL A 218 5.12 -17.64 -7.89
C VAL A 218 4.82 -18.03 -9.33
N LEU A 219 3.61 -17.80 -9.82
CA LEU A 219 3.27 -18.02 -11.23
C LEU A 219 3.83 -16.93 -12.14
N SER A 220 4.21 -15.77 -11.59
CA SER A 220 4.85 -14.70 -12.35
C SER A 220 6.38 -14.89 -12.35
N GLU A 221 6.97 -14.95 -13.54
CA GLU A 221 8.39 -15.20 -13.74
C GLU A 221 9.29 -14.06 -13.24
N HIS A 222 8.79 -12.83 -13.28
CA HIS A 222 9.55 -11.64 -12.91
C HIS A 222 9.22 -11.12 -11.51
N LEU A 223 8.54 -11.92 -10.70
CA LEU A 223 8.12 -11.53 -9.35
C LEU A 223 8.85 -12.33 -8.27
N VAL A 224 9.41 -11.62 -7.31
CA VAL A 224 9.87 -12.17 -6.03
C VAL A 224 9.01 -11.62 -4.90
N THR A 225 8.48 -12.49 -4.06
CA THR A 225 7.68 -12.10 -2.89
C THR A 225 8.47 -12.31 -1.62
N ILE A 226 8.54 -11.27 -0.80
CA ILE A 226 9.13 -11.29 0.54
C ILE A 226 8.01 -11.11 1.57
N SER A 227 7.79 -12.11 2.42
CA SER A 227 6.78 -12.04 3.48
C SER A 227 7.35 -12.42 4.83
N ARG A 228 6.87 -11.77 5.89
CA ARG A 228 7.24 -12.16 7.25
C ARG A 228 6.60 -13.48 7.63
N VAL A 229 7.37 -14.36 8.24
CA VAL A 229 6.87 -15.64 8.74
C VAL A 229 6.74 -15.59 10.26
N ARG A 230 5.71 -16.24 10.78
CA ARG A 230 5.55 -16.43 12.23
C ARG A 230 6.56 -17.48 12.71
N SER A 231 7.18 -17.24 13.86
CA SER A 231 8.19 -18.13 14.44
C SER A 231 7.69 -19.52 14.87
N ASN A 232 6.40 -19.83 14.70
CA ASN A 232 5.82 -21.14 14.99
C ASN A 232 5.57 -21.99 13.73
N ARG A 233 6.15 -21.61 12.58
CA ARG A 233 5.99 -22.32 11.32
C ARG A 233 7.00 -23.45 11.21
N VAL A 234 6.63 -24.45 10.42
CA VAL A 234 7.47 -25.59 10.07
C VAL A 234 7.58 -25.65 8.56
N PHE A 235 8.81 -25.81 8.10
CA PHE A 235 9.18 -26.02 6.71
C PHE A 235 9.91 -27.35 6.56
N TYR A 236 10.29 -27.67 5.33
CA TYR A 236 10.92 -28.94 5.00
C TYR A 236 12.04 -28.72 4.01
N ARG A 237 13.13 -29.48 4.13
CA ARG A 237 14.13 -29.58 3.07
C ARG A 237 13.55 -30.34 1.88
N GLN A 238 14.12 -30.15 0.70
CA GLN A 238 13.79 -30.99 -0.45
C GLN A 238 14.22 -32.43 -0.16
N PHE A 239 13.32 -33.38 -0.42
CA PHE A 239 13.71 -34.79 -0.35
C PHE A 239 14.57 -35.14 -1.55
N ILE A 240 15.77 -35.66 -1.30
CA ILE A 240 16.68 -36.19 -2.31
C ILE A 240 16.74 -37.71 -2.10
N PRO A 241 16.24 -38.53 -3.06
CA PRO A 241 16.35 -39.98 -2.95
C PRO A 241 17.81 -40.41 -3.06
N SER A 242 18.23 -41.38 -2.25
CA SER A 242 19.53 -42.02 -2.37
C SER A 242 19.62 -42.79 -3.68
N ALA A 243 20.76 -42.70 -4.39
CA ALA A 243 20.97 -43.34 -5.70
C ALA A 243 20.71 -44.87 -5.69
N GLU A 244 20.90 -45.51 -4.53
CA GLU A 244 20.72 -46.94 -4.31
C GLU A 244 19.25 -47.39 -4.17
N LYS A 245 18.29 -46.46 -4.01
CA LYS A 245 16.87 -46.82 -3.88
C LYS A 245 16.20 -46.81 -5.25
N ALA A 246 15.79 -48.00 -5.69
CA ALA A 246 14.91 -48.17 -6.85
C ALA A 246 13.71 -47.21 -6.79
N LYS A 247 13.23 -46.75 -7.97
CA LYS A 247 12.04 -45.90 -8.08
C LYS A 247 10.89 -46.54 -7.27
N SER A 248 10.50 -45.91 -6.17
CA SER A 248 9.45 -46.43 -5.30
C SER A 248 8.11 -46.43 -6.06
N VAL A 249 7.43 -47.58 -6.09
CA VAL A 249 6.04 -47.66 -6.59
C VAL A 249 5.14 -46.91 -5.62
N GLY A 250 4.64 -45.74 -6.02
CA GLY A 250 3.74 -44.92 -5.19
C GLY A 250 3.88 -43.42 -5.41
N HIS A 251 3.16 -42.65 -4.60
CA HIS A 251 3.21 -41.19 -4.65
C HIS A 251 4.63 -40.69 -4.28
N PRO A 252 5.27 -39.84 -5.10
CA PRO A 252 6.63 -39.40 -4.82
C PRO A 252 6.76 -38.69 -3.46
N ARG A 253 7.83 -38.98 -2.72
CA ARG A 253 8.18 -38.23 -1.52
C ARG A 253 8.83 -36.90 -1.94
N TRP A 254 8.18 -35.79 -1.63
CA TRP A 254 8.70 -34.46 -1.96
C TRP A 254 9.42 -33.77 -0.80
N TYR A 255 8.99 -34.05 0.43
CA TYR A 255 9.43 -33.35 1.64
C TYR A 255 10.40 -34.22 2.44
N GLY A 256 11.59 -33.68 2.67
CA GLY A 256 12.65 -34.28 3.47
C GLY A 256 12.52 -33.88 4.94
N ASP A 257 13.66 -33.63 5.57
CA ASP A 257 13.74 -33.34 6.99
C ASP A 257 13.05 -32.03 7.36
N LYS A 258 12.51 -32.03 8.58
CA LYS A 258 11.79 -30.90 9.17
C LYS A 258 12.76 -29.74 9.44
N PHE A 259 12.27 -28.52 9.24
CA PHE A 259 12.90 -27.28 9.69
C PHE A 259 11.86 -26.50 10.51
N ASP A 260 11.91 -26.62 11.84
CA ASP A 260 10.96 -26.00 12.77
C ASP A 260 11.54 -24.70 13.34
N LEU A 261 10.89 -23.56 13.06
CA LEU A 261 11.41 -22.25 13.51
C LEU A 261 11.45 -22.07 15.03
N LYS A 262 10.85 -22.98 15.81
CA LYS A 262 10.95 -22.99 17.28
C LYS A 262 12.06 -23.88 17.82
N ASP A 263 12.57 -24.80 17.02
CA ASP A 263 13.48 -25.86 17.47
C ASP A 263 14.75 -25.81 16.63
N GLU A 264 15.76 -25.15 17.20
CA GLU A 264 17.05 -24.89 16.56
C GLU A 264 17.80 -26.19 16.24
N THR A 265 17.53 -27.29 16.96
CA THR A 265 18.14 -28.60 16.70
C THR A 265 17.72 -29.20 15.36
N THR A 266 16.62 -28.71 14.77
CA THR A 266 16.16 -29.12 13.44
C THR A 266 16.79 -28.32 12.31
N TRP A 267 17.51 -27.25 12.61
CA TRP A 267 18.11 -26.37 11.61
C TRP A 267 19.41 -26.99 11.09
N SER A 268 19.69 -26.73 9.82
CA SER A 268 20.99 -27.05 9.23
C SER A 268 21.87 -25.82 9.30
N GLU A 269 23.16 -25.97 9.03
CA GLU A 269 24.04 -24.84 8.76
C GLU A 269 23.37 -23.89 7.74
N PRO A 270 23.37 -22.56 7.98
CA PRO A 270 22.92 -21.59 6.99
C PRO A 270 23.80 -21.65 5.75
N ASP A 271 23.21 -21.50 4.56
CA ASP A 271 23.93 -21.42 3.30
C ASP A 271 24.71 -20.10 3.15
N GLU A 272 24.22 -19.04 3.80
CA GLU A 272 24.82 -17.70 3.76
C GLU A 272 24.58 -16.99 5.09
N VAL A 273 25.59 -16.30 5.61
CA VAL A 273 25.48 -15.47 6.81
C VAL A 273 26.13 -14.13 6.55
N ILE A 274 25.41 -13.05 6.84
CA ILE A 274 25.96 -11.70 6.77
C ILE A 274 25.88 -11.02 8.14
N TYR A 275 26.90 -10.22 8.42
CA TYR A 275 27.01 -9.39 9.61
C TYR A 275 27.09 -7.93 9.21
N SER A 276 26.43 -7.06 9.97
CA SER A 276 26.59 -5.61 9.81
C SER A 276 26.30 -4.91 11.14
N ASN A 277 26.90 -3.74 11.34
CA ASN A 277 26.64 -2.92 12.53
C ASN A 277 25.86 -1.67 12.14
N PHE A 278 25.03 -1.19 13.05
CA PHE A 278 24.38 0.11 12.89
C PHE A 278 24.17 0.80 14.22
N THR A 279 24.29 2.12 14.20
CA THR A 279 24.06 2.95 15.38
C THR A 279 22.64 3.49 15.35
N THR A 280 21.92 3.31 16.46
CA THR A 280 20.60 3.92 16.62
C THR A 280 20.70 5.45 16.70
N LYS A 281 19.58 6.16 16.51
CA LYS A 281 19.53 7.62 16.70
C LYS A 281 19.95 8.09 18.11
N ARG A 282 19.94 7.19 19.10
CA ARG A 282 20.35 7.46 20.48
C ARG A 282 21.81 7.07 20.76
N GLY A 283 22.61 6.79 19.72
CA GLY A 283 24.03 6.45 19.87
C GLY A 283 24.32 4.99 20.25
N ARG A 284 23.32 4.16 20.52
CA ARG A 284 23.53 2.73 20.82
C ARG A 284 23.97 1.97 19.57
N GLU A 285 25.11 1.30 19.64
CA GLU A 285 25.58 0.35 18.61
C GLU A 285 24.81 -0.96 18.73
N LEU A 286 24.41 -1.52 17.58
CA LEU A 286 23.71 -2.78 17.47
C LEU A 286 24.33 -3.62 16.36
N HIS A 287 24.41 -4.92 16.61
CA HIS A 287 24.91 -5.91 15.66
C HIS A 287 23.73 -6.62 15.00
N LEU A 288 23.75 -6.68 13.67
CA LEU A 288 22.78 -7.38 12.84
C LEU A 288 23.44 -8.65 12.30
N LYS A 289 22.82 -9.81 12.58
CA LYS A 289 23.13 -11.09 11.94
C LYS A 289 21.95 -11.51 11.08
N ILE A 290 22.19 -11.77 9.79
CA ILE A 290 21.20 -12.36 8.90
C ILE A 290 21.72 -13.72 8.43
N SER A 291 20.99 -14.78 8.77
CA SER A 291 21.29 -16.15 8.34
C SER A 291 20.27 -16.57 7.28
N GLY A 292 20.73 -17.13 6.18
CA GLY A 292 19.90 -17.55 5.05
C GLY A 292 19.96 -19.06 4.82
N TRP A 293 18.81 -19.67 4.60
CA TRP A 293 18.66 -21.06 4.16
C TRP A 293 17.95 -21.10 2.81
N ASN A 294 18.54 -21.78 1.86
CA ASN A 294 18.06 -21.96 0.50
C ASN A 294 17.25 -23.26 0.39
N GLN A 295 16.48 -23.38 -0.69
CA GLN A 295 15.82 -24.62 -1.09
C GLN A 295 14.87 -25.23 -0.04
N LEU A 296 14.27 -24.40 0.82
CA LEU A 296 13.21 -24.85 1.72
C LEU A 296 11.87 -24.93 1.01
N LEU A 297 11.05 -25.86 1.47
CA LEU A 297 9.73 -26.18 0.95
C LEU A 297 8.67 -25.98 2.01
N MET A 298 7.47 -25.63 1.55
CA MET A 298 6.26 -25.65 2.37
C MET A 298 5.24 -26.58 1.74
N LYS A 299 4.38 -27.15 2.59
CA LYS A 299 3.26 -27.97 2.11
C LYS A 299 2.33 -27.13 1.23
N GLY A 300 1.90 -27.72 0.12
CA GLY A 300 0.97 -27.07 -0.82
C GLY A 300 -0.50 -27.16 -0.42
N THR A 301 -1.34 -26.84 -1.39
CA THR A 301 -2.78 -27.11 -1.40
C THR A 301 -3.13 -27.80 -2.73
N LYS A 302 -4.38 -28.27 -2.90
CA LYS A 302 -4.83 -28.84 -4.18
C LYS A 302 -4.60 -27.90 -5.38
N ASN A 303 -4.72 -26.59 -5.15
CA ASN A 303 -4.61 -25.58 -6.21
C ASN A 303 -3.17 -25.10 -6.42
N TYR A 304 -2.30 -25.25 -5.40
CA TYR A 304 -0.93 -24.73 -5.43
C TYR A 304 0.05 -25.79 -4.92
N ASN A 305 0.72 -26.43 -5.87
CA ASN A 305 1.73 -27.46 -5.64
C ASN A 305 3.06 -26.86 -5.15
N MET A 306 3.06 -26.36 -3.91
CA MET A 306 4.22 -25.64 -3.32
C MET A 306 5.50 -26.47 -3.22
N HIS A 307 5.47 -27.80 -3.42
CA HIS A 307 6.68 -28.60 -3.53
C HIS A 307 7.55 -28.24 -4.76
N LYS A 308 6.95 -27.63 -5.79
CA LYS A 308 7.65 -27.20 -7.02
C LYS A 308 8.37 -25.85 -6.87
N TYR A 309 8.08 -25.12 -5.79
CA TYR A 309 8.50 -23.73 -5.61
C TYR A 309 9.31 -23.58 -4.32
N PRO A 310 10.59 -24.00 -4.34
CA PRO A 310 11.50 -23.74 -3.23
C PRO A 310 11.66 -22.25 -2.97
N PHE A 311 11.86 -21.90 -1.70
CA PHE A 311 12.07 -20.52 -1.25
C PHE A 311 13.33 -20.42 -0.41
N ARG A 312 13.79 -19.18 -0.23
CA ARG A 312 14.84 -18.83 0.73
C ARG A 312 14.18 -18.37 2.02
N LEU A 313 14.73 -18.77 3.15
CA LEU A 313 14.31 -18.36 4.48
C LEU A 313 15.43 -17.57 5.14
N LEU A 314 15.11 -16.41 5.69
CA LEU A 314 16.06 -15.56 6.37
C LEU A 314 15.67 -15.45 7.85
N GLN A 315 16.65 -15.58 8.74
CA GLN A 315 16.55 -15.19 10.13
C GLN A 315 17.33 -13.92 10.34
N VAL A 316 16.65 -12.88 10.82
CA VAL A 316 17.22 -11.58 11.16
C VAL A 316 17.26 -11.45 12.67
N VAL A 317 18.46 -11.37 13.23
CA VAL A 317 18.72 -11.21 14.66
C VAL A 317 19.45 -9.90 14.90
N VAL A 318 18.99 -9.14 15.89
CA VAL A 318 19.68 -7.93 16.34
C VAL A 318 20.08 -8.10 17.80
N SER A 319 21.35 -7.92 18.07
CA SER A 319 21.95 -7.95 19.41
C SER A 319 22.62 -6.63 19.77
N ASP A 320 22.86 -6.41 21.05
CA ASP A 320 23.76 -5.37 21.51
C ASP A 320 25.22 -5.83 21.55
N ASP A 321 26.09 -4.91 21.96
CA ASP A 321 27.52 -5.05 22.21
C ASP A 321 27.87 -6.19 23.20
N HIS A 322 26.94 -6.57 24.07
CA HIS A 322 27.09 -7.71 24.97
C HIS A 322 26.56 -9.04 24.39
N GLY A 323 26.14 -9.05 23.12
CA GLY A 323 25.59 -10.22 22.44
C GLY A 323 24.16 -10.56 22.83
N LYS A 324 23.47 -9.71 23.61
CA LYS A 324 22.09 -9.96 24.04
C LYS A 324 21.12 -9.57 22.92
N THR A 325 20.25 -10.50 22.53
CA THR A 325 19.22 -10.24 21.53
C THR A 325 18.22 -9.19 22.02
N ILE A 326 18.01 -8.13 21.23
CA ILE A 326 17.11 -7.01 21.59
C ILE A 326 15.66 -7.34 21.32
N TRP A 327 15.40 -8.06 20.21
CA TRP A 327 14.06 -8.45 19.79
C TRP A 327 14.03 -9.93 19.45
N LYS A 328 12.82 -10.49 19.44
CA LYS A 328 12.61 -11.84 18.91
C LYS A 328 13.08 -11.90 17.45
N PRO A 329 13.78 -12.96 17.04
CA PRO A 329 14.23 -13.14 15.66
C PRO A 329 13.09 -12.93 14.67
N MET A 330 13.37 -12.17 13.61
CA MET A 330 12.44 -11.97 12.52
C MET A 330 12.74 -12.96 11.41
N TRP A 331 11.71 -13.71 10.99
CA TRP A 331 11.81 -14.64 9.88
C TRP A 331 11.20 -14.04 8.63
N LEU A 332 11.95 -14.04 7.52
CA LEU A 332 11.47 -13.60 6.22
C LEU A 332 11.55 -14.76 5.22
N LEU A 333 10.47 -14.96 4.47
CA LEU A 333 10.41 -15.92 3.37
C LEU A 333 10.49 -15.17 2.05
N VAL A 334 11.40 -15.60 1.19
CA VAL A 334 11.68 -15.02 -0.14
C VAL A 334 11.41 -16.10 -1.20
N ILE A 335 10.36 -15.91 -2.00
CA ILE A 335 9.91 -16.90 -2.98
C ILE A 335 9.72 -16.27 -4.37
N GLY A 336 10.05 -17.03 -5.41
CA GLY A 336 10.06 -16.60 -6.80
C GLY A 336 11.16 -17.34 -7.58
N SER A 337 11.03 -17.46 -8.90
CA SER A 337 12.06 -18.09 -9.75
C SER A 337 13.40 -17.35 -9.62
N ARG A 338 13.35 -16.01 -9.63
CA ARG A 338 14.48 -15.07 -9.56
C ARG A 338 14.97 -14.74 -8.13
N ARG A 339 14.53 -15.48 -7.11
CA ARG A 339 14.84 -15.20 -5.68
C ARG A 339 16.33 -15.18 -5.31
N HIS A 340 17.19 -15.77 -6.13
CA HIS A 340 18.64 -15.79 -5.91
C HIS A 340 19.35 -14.55 -6.45
N GLU A 341 18.67 -13.71 -7.23
CA GLU A 341 19.22 -12.42 -7.68
C GLU A 341 19.25 -11.38 -6.56
N LEU A 342 18.51 -11.60 -5.47
CA LEU A 342 18.53 -10.72 -4.30
C LEU A 342 19.54 -11.23 -3.27
N THR A 343 20.38 -10.34 -2.75
CA THR A 343 21.22 -10.63 -1.58
C THR A 343 20.38 -10.70 -0.30
N LEU A 344 20.91 -11.30 0.78
CA LEU A 344 20.24 -11.30 2.08
C LEU A 344 20.00 -9.87 2.61
N ASN A 345 20.96 -8.97 2.36
CA ASN A 345 20.86 -7.58 2.76
C ASN A 345 19.74 -6.85 1.99
N GLU A 346 19.65 -7.03 0.67
CA GLU A 346 18.55 -6.46 -0.13
C GLU A 346 17.19 -6.98 0.32
N CYS A 347 17.08 -8.28 0.65
CA CYS A 347 15.83 -8.84 1.17
C CYS A 347 15.42 -8.18 2.50
N HIS A 348 16.37 -8.01 3.42
CA HIS A 348 16.14 -7.35 4.69
C HIS A 348 15.78 -5.87 4.51
N GLN A 349 16.51 -5.13 3.69
CA GLN A 349 16.25 -3.72 3.39
C GLN A 349 14.91 -3.51 2.69
N ALA A 350 14.57 -4.35 1.71
CA ALA A 350 13.29 -4.34 1.03
C ALA A 350 12.15 -4.51 2.04
N TYR A 351 12.24 -5.52 2.91
CA TYR A 351 11.23 -5.73 3.94
C TYR A 351 11.16 -4.56 4.94
N GLY A 352 12.31 -3.95 5.30
CA GLY A 352 12.36 -2.74 6.10
C GLY A 352 11.67 -1.52 5.46
N GLN A 353 11.65 -1.43 4.13
CA GLN A 353 10.92 -0.37 3.41
C GLN A 353 9.40 -0.58 3.40
N ARG A 354 8.89 -1.79 3.71
CA ARG A 354 7.44 -2.06 3.85
C ARG A 354 6.76 -1.08 4.82
N TYR A 355 7.45 -0.70 5.89
CA TYR A 355 6.94 0.26 6.89
C TYR A 355 6.66 1.65 6.32
N ASN A 356 7.15 2.00 5.13
CA ASN A 356 6.77 3.24 4.45
C ASN A 356 5.24 3.30 4.19
N LEU A 357 4.55 2.17 4.04
CA LEU A 357 3.08 2.14 3.94
C LEU A 357 2.40 2.63 5.22
N GLU A 358 2.97 2.36 6.39
CA GLU A 358 2.42 2.87 7.65
C GLU A 358 2.52 4.40 7.71
N HIS A 359 3.59 4.98 7.16
CA HIS A 359 3.73 6.42 7.00
C HIS A 359 2.72 7.01 6.02
N LEU A 360 2.48 6.34 4.87
CA LEU A 360 1.42 6.71 3.93
C LEU A 360 0.05 6.74 4.63
N PHE A 361 -0.31 5.67 5.33
CA PHE A 361 -1.60 5.60 6.01
C PHE A 361 -1.71 6.63 7.13
N ARG A 362 -0.67 6.81 7.95
CA ARG A 362 -0.67 7.82 9.01
C ARG A 362 -0.90 9.21 8.43
N PHE A 363 -0.15 9.57 7.39
CA PHE A 363 -0.28 10.87 6.73
C PHE A 363 -1.66 11.03 6.09
N GLY A 364 -2.11 10.07 5.28
CA GLY A 364 -3.41 10.12 4.63
C GLY A 364 -4.56 10.28 5.63
N LYS A 365 -4.51 9.56 6.74
CA LYS A 365 -5.51 9.62 7.82
C LYS A 365 -5.50 10.95 8.58
N GLN A 366 -4.34 11.56 8.79
CA GLN A 366 -4.20 12.77 9.61
C GLN A 366 -4.30 14.07 8.81
N LYS A 367 -3.92 14.04 7.54
CA LYS A 367 -3.69 15.24 6.72
C LYS A 367 -4.47 15.29 5.42
N LEU A 368 -4.83 14.14 4.85
CA LEU A 368 -5.61 14.07 3.61
C LEU A 368 -7.08 13.69 3.85
N LEU A 369 -7.53 13.67 5.11
CA LEU A 369 -8.91 13.34 5.48
C LEU A 369 -9.38 11.96 4.95
N MET A 370 -8.45 11.01 4.77
CA MET A 370 -8.69 9.68 4.19
C MET A 370 -9.89 8.94 4.80
N ARG A 371 -10.18 9.14 6.09
CA ARG A 371 -11.28 8.48 6.82
C ARG A 371 -12.41 9.42 7.26
N ALA A 372 -12.39 10.69 6.83
CA ALA A 372 -13.34 11.69 7.30
C ALA A 372 -14.68 11.69 6.55
N TYR A 373 -14.76 11.02 5.40
CA TYR A 373 -15.95 11.09 4.56
C TYR A 373 -17.07 10.17 5.06
N SER A 374 -18.10 10.76 5.66
CA SER A 374 -19.22 10.04 6.25
C SER A 374 -20.39 9.80 5.27
N THR A 375 -20.09 9.38 4.04
CA THR A 375 -21.11 9.07 3.02
C THR A 375 -21.86 7.77 3.33
N PRO A 376 -23.17 7.67 3.05
CA PRO A 376 -23.91 6.40 3.10
C PRO A 376 -23.71 5.53 1.86
N GLU A 377 -23.13 6.07 0.78
CA GLU A 377 -22.90 5.37 -0.49
C GLU A 377 -21.48 4.77 -0.55
N ILE A 378 -21.37 3.46 -0.83
CA ILE A 378 -20.08 2.76 -0.95
C ILE A 378 -19.21 3.37 -2.05
N HIS A 379 -19.79 3.57 -3.24
CA HIS A 379 -19.08 4.12 -4.40
C HIS A 379 -18.40 5.46 -4.09
N HIS A 380 -19.11 6.33 -3.35
CA HIS A 380 -18.57 7.62 -2.96
C HIS A 380 -17.42 7.49 -1.94
N GLU A 381 -17.48 6.49 -1.05
CA GLU A 381 -16.40 6.21 -0.10
C GLU A 381 -15.15 5.68 -0.82
N GLU A 382 -15.34 4.78 -1.79
CA GLU A 382 -14.28 4.24 -2.64
C GLU A 382 -13.60 5.33 -3.46
N ASN A 383 -14.38 6.19 -4.13
CA ASN A 383 -13.84 7.34 -4.86
C ASN A 383 -13.11 8.31 -3.95
N TRP A 384 -13.64 8.59 -2.75
CA TRP A 384 -12.95 9.43 -1.78
C TRP A 384 -11.60 8.85 -1.36
N PHE A 385 -11.57 7.55 -1.05
CA PHE A 385 -10.34 6.87 -0.68
C PHE A 385 -9.29 6.97 -1.80
N GLN A 386 -9.69 6.71 -3.05
CA GLN A 386 -8.81 6.82 -4.22
C GLN A 386 -8.33 8.26 -4.46
N LEU A 387 -9.20 9.27 -4.31
CA LEU A 387 -8.81 10.69 -4.38
C LEU A 387 -7.74 11.03 -3.35
N THR A 388 -7.84 10.50 -2.13
CA THR A 388 -6.81 10.75 -1.10
C THR A 388 -5.45 10.13 -1.46
N LEU A 389 -5.44 8.97 -2.12
CA LEU A 389 -4.21 8.36 -2.64
C LEU A 389 -3.64 9.18 -3.81
N LEU A 390 -4.50 9.62 -4.74
CA LEU A 390 -4.09 10.45 -5.87
C LEU A 390 -3.56 11.82 -5.42
N SER A 391 -4.15 12.43 -4.39
CA SER A 391 -3.61 13.65 -3.76
C SER A 391 -2.23 13.43 -3.14
N TYR A 392 -1.95 12.23 -2.61
CA TYR A 392 -0.59 11.88 -2.17
C TYR A 392 0.39 11.80 -3.34
N VAL A 393 -0.03 11.25 -4.49
CA VAL A 393 0.78 11.24 -5.73
C VAL A 393 1.01 12.67 -6.24
N ASN A 394 0.01 13.54 -6.15
CA ASN A 394 0.13 14.96 -6.48
C ASN A 394 1.22 15.65 -5.62
N LEU A 395 1.26 15.36 -4.31
CA LEU A 395 2.34 15.80 -3.41
C LEU A 395 3.70 15.21 -3.82
N TRP A 396 3.75 13.91 -4.14
CA TRP A 396 4.98 13.27 -4.62
C TRP A 396 5.54 13.98 -5.85
N LYS A 397 4.68 14.35 -6.80
CA LYS A 397 5.07 15.05 -8.03
C LYS A 397 5.49 16.49 -7.80
N ALA A 398 4.87 17.19 -6.84
CA ALA A 398 5.24 18.56 -6.47
C ALA A 398 6.50 18.66 -5.59
N ARG A 399 7.00 17.55 -5.02
CA ARG A 399 8.05 17.59 -3.99
C ARG A 399 9.31 18.36 -4.35
N LYS A 400 9.72 18.35 -5.62
CA LYS A 400 10.93 19.04 -6.11
C LYS A 400 10.74 20.56 -6.24
N LEU A 401 9.50 21.05 -6.13
CA LEU A 401 9.13 22.46 -6.22
C LEU A 401 8.92 23.08 -4.84
N ALA A 402 8.81 22.24 -3.79
CA ALA A 402 8.52 22.69 -2.45
C ALA A 402 9.71 23.43 -1.85
N THR A 403 9.43 24.60 -1.32
CA THR A 403 10.34 25.39 -0.49
C THR A 403 9.93 25.25 0.95
N VAL A 404 10.88 24.89 1.81
CA VAL A 404 10.62 24.73 3.23
C VAL A 404 10.98 26.05 3.89
N LEU A 405 9.97 26.91 4.05
CA LEU A 405 10.13 28.16 4.78
C LEU A 405 9.65 27.97 6.23
N PRO A 406 10.44 28.35 7.25
CA PRO A 406 9.96 28.37 8.62
C PRO A 406 8.75 29.31 8.72
N ARG A 407 7.83 28.99 9.63
CA ARG A 407 6.76 29.93 10.01
C ARG A 407 7.37 31.21 10.62
N PRO A 408 6.65 32.33 10.64
CA PRO A 408 7.16 33.58 11.21
C PRO A 408 7.70 33.44 12.64
N TRP A 409 7.15 32.52 13.45
CA TRP A 409 7.60 32.24 14.82
C TRP A 409 8.64 31.11 14.93
N GLU A 410 8.97 30.44 13.82
CA GLU A 410 9.99 29.38 13.73
C GLU A 410 11.37 29.97 13.36
N TYR A 411 11.59 31.29 13.48
CA TYR A 411 12.82 31.98 13.10
C TYR A 411 14.09 31.44 13.81
N TYR A 412 13.93 30.83 14.98
CA TYR A 412 15.01 30.18 15.73
C TYR A 412 15.50 28.88 15.10
N LEU A 413 14.73 28.27 14.19
CA LEU A 413 15.19 27.14 13.40
C LEU A 413 16.07 27.69 12.28
N SER A 414 17.39 27.59 12.44
CA SER A 414 18.33 27.87 11.34
C SER A 414 17.87 27.04 10.12
N PRO A 415 17.73 27.66 8.92
CA PRO A 415 17.40 26.92 7.70
C PRO A 415 18.48 25.86 7.51
N THR A 416 18.15 24.62 7.84
CA THR A 416 19.17 23.57 7.93
C THR A 416 19.53 23.19 6.49
N GLU A 417 20.83 23.08 6.19
CA GLU A 417 21.34 22.96 4.81
C GLU A 417 20.87 21.72 4.02
N VAL A 418 20.14 20.79 4.64
CA VAL A 418 19.51 19.65 3.95
C VAL A 418 18.14 19.34 4.56
N GLU A 419 17.16 20.22 4.37
CA GLU A 419 15.78 19.88 4.77
C GLU A 419 15.23 18.73 3.91
N LYS A 420 15.05 17.59 4.57
CA LYS A 420 14.41 16.40 4.01
C LYS A 420 12.95 16.72 3.66
N ILE A 421 12.64 16.83 2.36
CA ILE A 421 11.29 17.16 1.89
C ILE A 421 10.29 16.04 2.22
N THR A 422 9.47 16.25 3.25
CA THR A 422 8.40 15.33 3.67
C THR A 422 7.05 15.66 3.03
N PRO A 423 6.10 14.71 2.97
CA PRO A 423 4.75 15.00 2.47
C PRO A 423 4.07 16.18 3.15
N SER A 424 4.24 16.33 4.47
CA SER A 424 3.70 17.46 5.23
C SER A 424 4.30 18.80 4.83
N LEU A 425 5.59 18.83 4.51
CA LEU A 425 6.27 20.05 4.06
C LEU A 425 5.81 20.46 2.66
N VAL A 426 5.67 19.48 1.75
CA VAL A 426 5.11 19.73 0.42
C VAL A 426 3.66 20.21 0.52
N GLN A 427 2.83 19.57 1.37
CA GLN A 427 1.44 19.96 1.57
C GLN A 427 1.31 21.40 2.08
N ARG A 428 2.17 21.80 3.02
CA ARG A 428 2.20 23.18 3.55
C ARG A 428 2.46 24.21 2.45
N ASP A 429 3.36 23.90 1.54
CA ASP A 429 3.79 24.81 0.46
C ASP A 429 2.99 24.65 -0.84
N PHE A 430 2.13 23.63 -0.92
CA PHE A 430 1.37 23.29 -2.11
C PHE A 430 0.50 24.45 -2.60
N TYR A 431 -0.06 25.24 -1.68
CA TYR A 431 -0.82 26.43 -2.01
C TYR A 431 -0.03 27.44 -2.84
N ARG A 432 1.22 27.73 -2.44
CA ARG A 432 2.12 28.62 -3.18
C ARG A 432 2.43 28.04 -4.56
N ILE A 433 2.77 26.75 -4.63
CA ILE A 433 3.10 26.06 -5.89
C ILE A 433 1.95 26.22 -6.89
N ILE A 434 0.71 25.90 -6.49
CA ILE A 434 -0.44 26.00 -7.40
C ILE A 434 -0.82 27.45 -7.68
N SER A 435 -0.68 28.37 -6.73
CA SER A 435 -0.96 29.80 -6.96
C SER A 435 -0.01 30.41 -8.00
N GLN A 436 1.23 29.92 -8.09
CA GLN A 436 2.22 30.40 -9.07
C GLN A 436 2.09 29.72 -10.44
N LEU A 437 1.87 28.40 -10.47
CA LEU A 437 1.78 27.63 -11.72
C LEU A 437 0.38 27.62 -12.35
N GLY A 438 -0.64 27.96 -11.55
CA GLY A 438 -2.03 27.86 -11.95
C GLY A 438 -2.57 26.43 -11.94
N THR A 439 -3.77 26.29 -12.50
CA THR A 439 -4.49 25.01 -12.56
C THR A 439 -5.02 24.77 -13.98
N PRO A 440 -4.96 23.53 -14.50
CA PRO A 440 -5.58 23.21 -15.79
C PRO A 440 -7.13 23.22 -15.71
N ALA A 441 -7.69 23.31 -14.50
CA ALA A 441 -9.12 23.39 -14.29
C ALA A 441 -9.71 24.67 -14.91
N LYS A 442 -10.65 24.49 -15.84
CA LYS A 442 -11.46 25.60 -16.39
C LYS A 442 -12.17 26.36 -15.27
N SER A 443 -12.27 27.69 -15.42
CA SER A 443 -12.99 28.57 -14.50
C SER A 443 -14.43 28.10 -14.27
N PRO A 444 -14.95 28.24 -13.04
CA PRO A 444 -16.32 27.87 -12.71
C PRO A 444 -17.31 28.71 -13.54
N LYS A 445 -18.33 28.06 -14.10
CA LYS A 445 -19.45 28.74 -14.75
C LYS A 445 -20.59 28.82 -13.75
N ARG A 446 -21.06 30.03 -13.46
CA ARG A 446 -22.26 30.22 -12.63
C ARG A 446 -23.45 29.63 -13.38
N ARG A 447 -24.16 28.73 -12.72
CA ARG A 447 -25.49 28.29 -13.13
C ARG A 447 -26.49 29.04 -12.27
N GLY A 448 -27.63 29.44 -12.84
CA GLY A 448 -28.70 30.09 -12.08
C GLY A 448 -29.18 29.24 -10.90
N PHE A 449 -30.02 29.82 -10.05
CA PHE A 449 -30.59 29.11 -8.92
C PHE A 449 -31.35 27.86 -9.40
N SER A 450 -31.03 26.70 -8.83
CA SER A 450 -31.88 25.52 -9.04
C SER A 450 -33.23 25.80 -8.38
N PRO A 451 -34.35 25.27 -8.90
CA PRO A 451 -35.67 25.43 -8.29
C PRO A 451 -35.77 24.85 -6.86
N GLY A 452 -34.71 24.18 -6.39
CA GLY A 452 -34.64 23.63 -5.04
C GLY A 452 -35.50 22.38 -4.91
N ARG A 453 -35.82 22.01 -3.67
CA ARG A 453 -36.81 20.97 -3.41
C ARG A 453 -38.19 21.57 -3.54
N ILE A 454 -39.10 20.83 -4.18
CA ILE A 454 -40.50 21.21 -4.26
C ILE A 454 -41.07 21.17 -2.84
N LYS A 455 -41.83 22.19 -2.43
CA LYS A 455 -42.48 22.24 -1.13
C LYS A 455 -43.40 21.02 -0.99
N GLY A 456 -43.21 20.22 0.06
CA GLY A 456 -43.95 18.97 0.29
C GLY A 456 -43.26 17.70 -0.23
N GLU A 457 -42.13 17.81 -0.94
CA GLU A 457 -41.36 16.64 -1.37
C GLU A 457 -40.84 15.83 -0.16
N LYS A 458 -41.29 14.59 -0.02
CA LYS A 458 -40.82 13.65 1.00
C LYS A 458 -39.76 12.71 0.39
N LYS A 459 -38.60 12.62 1.02
CA LYS A 459 -37.57 11.62 0.66
C LYS A 459 -37.80 10.34 1.47
N VAL A 460 -37.68 9.19 0.81
CA VAL A 460 -37.72 7.89 1.48
C VAL A 460 -36.53 7.79 2.44
N PRO A 461 -36.74 7.41 3.72
CA PRO A 461 -35.64 7.15 4.64
C PRO A 461 -34.69 6.08 4.09
N ARG A 462 -33.39 6.28 4.28
CA ARG A 462 -32.37 5.31 3.82
C ARG A 462 -32.48 4.00 4.61
N THR A 463 -32.35 2.89 3.91
CA THR A 463 -32.31 1.54 4.51
C THR A 463 -31.19 1.43 5.53
N ARG A 464 -31.48 0.83 6.68
CA ARG A 464 -30.47 0.50 7.70
C ARG A 464 -29.90 -0.89 7.41
N HIS A 465 -28.58 -1.04 7.56
CA HIS A 465 -27.87 -2.29 7.31
C HIS A 465 -27.22 -2.82 8.58
N GLN A 466 -27.39 -4.11 8.84
CA GLN A 466 -26.69 -4.81 9.91
C GLN A 466 -25.20 -4.98 9.59
N VAL A 467 -24.39 -5.21 10.62
CA VAL A 467 -22.96 -5.52 10.47
C VAL A 467 -22.79 -6.98 10.08
N ILE A 468 -22.07 -7.24 9.01
CA ILE A 468 -21.85 -8.58 8.47
C ILE A 468 -20.75 -9.28 9.28
N LYS A 469 -21.08 -10.43 9.86
CA LYS A 469 -20.12 -11.36 10.47
C LYS A 469 -19.63 -12.31 9.38
N LYS A 470 -18.34 -12.27 9.03
CA LYS A 470 -17.72 -13.27 8.15
C LYS A 470 -17.82 -14.63 8.84
N GLN A 471 -18.78 -15.48 8.45
CA GLN A 471 -18.90 -16.82 9.02
C GLN A 471 -17.67 -17.65 8.66
N GLN A 472 -17.06 -18.32 9.63
CA GLN A 472 -16.23 -19.49 9.33
C GLN A 472 -17.14 -20.53 8.70
N LYS A 473 -16.77 -21.08 7.53
CA LYS A 473 -17.48 -22.19 6.88
C LYS A 473 -17.99 -23.18 7.93
N CYS A 474 -19.30 -23.42 7.98
CA CYS A 474 -19.86 -24.50 8.77
C CYS A 474 -19.08 -25.77 8.43
N LYS A 475 -18.51 -26.42 9.45
CA LYS A 475 -18.07 -27.81 9.32
C LYS A 475 -19.31 -28.57 8.82
N ASN A 476 -19.26 -29.13 7.62
CA ASN A 476 -20.30 -30.04 7.14
C ASN A 476 -20.54 -31.06 8.25
N LYS A 477 -21.73 -31.02 8.87
CA LYS A 477 -22.20 -32.11 9.71
C LYS A 477 -22.19 -33.32 8.77
N LYS A 478 -21.29 -34.27 9.03
CA LYS A 478 -21.36 -35.59 8.43
C LYS A 478 -22.74 -36.13 8.81
N ILE A 479 -23.63 -36.21 7.82
CA ILE A 479 -24.85 -37.00 7.93
C ILE A 479 -24.33 -38.44 8.09
N LYS A 480 -24.44 -38.99 9.29
CA LYS A 480 -24.39 -40.44 9.47
C LYS A 480 -25.69 -40.95 8.86
N VAL A 481 -25.57 -41.60 7.71
CA VAL A 481 -26.63 -42.46 7.20
C VAL A 481 -26.56 -43.77 8.00
N PRO A 482 -27.70 -44.35 8.42
CA PRO A 482 -27.77 -45.57 9.23
C PRO A 482 -26.96 -46.74 8.66
#